data_AF-A0A1M5ETF1-F1
#
_entry.id   AF-A0A1M5ETF1-F1
#
_cell.length_a   1.000
_cell.length_b   1.000
_cell.length_c   1.000
_cell.angle_alpha   90.00
_cell.angle_beta   90.00
_cell.angle_gamma   90.00
#
_symmetry.space_group_name_H-M   'P 1'
#
loop_
_entity.id
_entity.type
_entity.pdbx_description
1 polymer ?
#
loop_
_entity_poly.entity_id
_entity_poly.type
_entity_poly.pdbx_seq_one_letter_code
_entity_poly.pdbx_strand_id
1 'polypeptide(L)'
;MTRPTVASRLRGRAALDPRDRADAKRGGPDADLTTFAHARGLEPLGSLNPSGYAAALPMEPELQSNVLRGTVGGRDVVLWHWRFPWPLDGDGPVGPWTFYGVVSRYRSSVSSWFTGDDEEQYVGVPCTGVATLTPEAGLLPAFTVRCGAGTRTASRRAVPLGSTGAVLDAERPLPDGVVDALARGPLAAVVRAGARNAFFEVAYRFGTVVLRRNGYVTGEHDLDGLLRMAVDAGDALAAACRPLARPQPAEQPLPPPGAQPLPPELVPPAAQAGALAALAAHFRLTPEDPRAYTAAFPANPVPGTAFAVLRGALPGLPPTTRLALHTEAPVPRLNTGRTALVLPAGGAAPTPPGGVRLDVPGARLRLAVHGGLWTCSVLRWRPLDLGDVDLLLACGAEQARATGALPA
;
A
#
# COMPACT_ATOMS: atom_id res chain seq x y z
N MET A 1 14.28 10.22 -19.05
CA MET A 1 13.59 9.17 -19.83
C MET A 1 12.67 8.42 -18.87
N THR A 2 11.37 8.38 -19.14
CA THR A 2 10.39 7.63 -18.35
C THR A 2 10.58 6.14 -18.60
N ARG A 3 10.77 5.32 -17.55
CA ARG A 3 10.84 3.86 -17.71
C ARG A 3 9.56 3.33 -18.39
N PRO A 4 9.65 2.34 -19.29
CA PRO A 4 8.47 1.72 -19.89
C PRO A 4 7.55 1.14 -18.81
N THR A 5 6.23 1.26 -19.00
CA THR A 5 5.23 0.68 -18.09
C THR A 5 5.37 -0.84 -18.04
N VAL A 6 4.95 -1.47 -16.94
CA VAL A 6 4.94 -2.92 -16.81
C VAL A 6 4.05 -3.57 -17.88
N ALA A 7 2.90 -2.97 -18.18
CA ALA A 7 1.99 -3.40 -19.24
C ALA A 7 2.69 -3.46 -20.60
N SER A 8 3.50 -2.44 -20.93
CA SER A 8 4.27 -2.41 -22.18
C SER A 8 5.38 -3.48 -22.24
N ARG A 9 5.77 -4.03 -21.09
CA ARG A 9 6.78 -5.09 -20.92
C ARG A 9 6.18 -6.49 -20.73
N LEU A 10 4.85 -6.63 -20.82
CA LEU A 10 4.23 -7.95 -20.95
C LEU A 10 4.60 -8.55 -22.31
N ARG A 11 5.14 -9.77 -22.27
CA ARG A 11 5.65 -10.54 -23.42
C ARG A 11 4.95 -11.87 -23.58
N GLY A 12 3.88 -12.09 -22.83
CA GLY A 12 3.16 -13.35 -22.88
C GLY A 12 2.04 -13.47 -21.86
N ARG A 13 1.66 -14.72 -21.66
CA ARG A 13 0.64 -15.17 -20.72
C ARG A 13 1.02 -16.52 -20.14
N ALA A 14 0.57 -16.77 -18.93
CA ALA A 14 0.65 -18.06 -18.28
C ALA A 14 -0.48 -18.18 -17.25
N ALA A 15 -0.78 -19.39 -16.82
CA ALA A 15 -1.70 -19.67 -15.72
C ALA A 15 -0.98 -20.52 -14.67
N LEU A 16 -1.33 -20.35 -13.40
CA LEU A 16 -0.80 -21.16 -12.29
C LEU A 16 -1.69 -22.38 -11.97
N ASP A 17 -2.91 -22.40 -12.53
CA ASP A 17 -3.86 -23.51 -12.46
C ASP A 17 -4.39 -23.82 -13.87
N PRO A 18 -4.57 -25.09 -14.26
CA PRO A 18 -5.12 -25.45 -15.57
C PRO A 18 -6.48 -24.80 -15.87
N ARG A 19 -7.29 -24.54 -14.84
CA ARG A 19 -8.61 -23.91 -14.97
C ARG A 19 -8.52 -22.45 -15.43
N ASP A 20 -7.43 -21.76 -15.09
CA ASP A 20 -7.22 -20.34 -15.40
C ASP A 20 -6.65 -20.11 -16.83
N ARG A 21 -6.48 -21.16 -17.65
CA ARG A 21 -5.89 -21.05 -18.99
C ARG A 21 -6.71 -20.18 -19.94
N ALA A 22 -8.04 -20.26 -19.85
CA ALA A 22 -8.94 -19.45 -20.67
C ALA A 22 -8.82 -17.96 -20.33
N ASP A 23 -8.78 -17.64 -19.04
CA ASP A 23 -8.54 -16.29 -18.52
C ASP A 23 -7.19 -15.75 -18.97
N ALA A 24 -6.13 -16.54 -18.84
CA ALA A 24 -4.80 -16.14 -19.28
C ALA A 24 -4.75 -15.86 -20.80
N LYS A 25 -5.48 -16.66 -21.60
CA LYS A 25 -5.60 -16.46 -23.05
C LYS A 25 -6.34 -15.17 -23.39
N ARG A 26 -7.43 -14.88 -22.69
CA ARG A 26 -8.27 -13.68 -22.85
C ARG A 26 -7.57 -12.41 -22.37
N GLY A 27 -6.76 -12.52 -21.31
CA GLY A 27 -6.02 -11.40 -20.72
C GLY A 27 -6.82 -10.57 -19.72
N GLY A 28 -8.03 -11.01 -19.36
CA GLY A 28 -8.92 -10.36 -18.40
C GLY A 28 -10.09 -11.28 -18.00
N PRO A 29 -10.84 -10.93 -16.94
CA PRO A 29 -11.99 -11.71 -16.47
C PRO A 29 -13.12 -11.70 -17.52
N ASP A 30 -13.95 -12.75 -17.55
CA ASP A 30 -15.20 -12.80 -18.32
C ASP A 30 -16.44 -12.43 -17.50
N ALA A 31 -16.27 -12.10 -16.21
CA ALA A 31 -17.34 -11.68 -15.32
C ALA A 31 -17.18 -10.22 -14.87
N ASP A 32 -18.31 -9.56 -14.67
CA ASP A 32 -18.43 -8.25 -14.03
C ASP A 32 -18.83 -8.43 -12.55
N LEU A 33 -18.14 -7.74 -11.65
CA LEU A 33 -18.41 -7.79 -10.20
C LEU A 33 -19.28 -6.64 -9.69
N THR A 34 -19.85 -5.81 -10.57
CA THR A 34 -20.68 -4.65 -10.18
C THR A 34 -21.89 -5.05 -9.32
N THR A 35 -22.58 -6.13 -9.67
CA THR A 35 -23.71 -6.64 -8.87
C THR A 35 -23.28 -7.09 -7.48
N PHE A 36 -22.17 -7.83 -7.40
CA PHE A 36 -21.57 -8.23 -6.13
C PHE A 36 -21.19 -7.01 -5.28
N ALA A 37 -20.58 -5.99 -5.89
CA ALA A 37 -20.16 -4.77 -5.23
C ALA A 37 -21.33 -4.05 -4.56
N HIS A 38 -22.40 -3.79 -5.32
CA HIS A 38 -23.60 -3.12 -4.79
C HIS A 38 -24.25 -3.91 -3.65
N ALA A 39 -24.33 -5.24 -3.76
CA ALA A 39 -24.90 -6.10 -2.73
C ALA A 39 -24.13 -6.06 -1.40
N ARG A 40 -22.87 -5.59 -1.40
CA ARG A 40 -22.01 -5.47 -0.21
C ARG A 40 -21.70 -4.01 0.17
N GLY A 41 -22.31 -3.05 -0.51
CA GLY A 41 -22.02 -1.62 -0.30
C GLY A 41 -20.60 -1.24 -0.71
N LEU A 42 -19.99 -1.97 -1.64
CA LEU A 42 -18.71 -1.63 -2.25
C LEU A 42 -18.95 -0.73 -3.47
N GLU A 43 -18.09 0.26 -3.65
CA GLU A 43 -18.03 1.15 -4.80
C GLU A 43 -17.29 0.44 -5.95
N PRO A 44 -17.94 0.24 -7.12
CA PRO A 44 -17.27 -0.25 -8.33
C PRO A 44 -16.47 0.89 -8.98
N LEU A 45 -15.17 0.65 -9.17
CA LEU A 45 -14.21 1.59 -9.75
C LEU A 45 -13.73 1.16 -11.15
N GLY A 46 -14.15 -0.01 -11.63
CA GLY A 46 -13.77 -0.56 -12.94
C GLY A 46 -12.28 -0.88 -13.00
N SER A 47 -11.50 -0.04 -13.66
CA SER A 47 -10.03 -0.15 -13.75
C SER A 47 -9.29 1.02 -13.07
N LEU A 48 -10.01 1.92 -12.39
CA LEU A 48 -9.40 3.10 -11.76
C LEU A 48 -8.52 2.72 -10.56
N ASN A 49 -7.47 3.51 -10.32
CA ASN A 49 -6.62 3.37 -9.14
C ASN A 49 -7.31 4.03 -7.91
N PRO A 50 -7.75 3.25 -6.91
CA PRO A 50 -8.27 3.77 -5.67
C PRO A 50 -7.17 4.48 -4.89
N SER A 51 -7.48 5.69 -4.45
CA SER A 51 -6.51 6.49 -3.73
C SER A 51 -6.18 5.89 -2.35
N GLY A 52 -4.88 5.86 -2.02
CA GLY A 52 -4.36 5.25 -0.79
C GLY A 52 -3.93 3.78 -0.95
N TYR A 53 -4.00 3.22 -2.16
CA TYR A 53 -3.62 1.83 -2.45
C TYR A 53 -2.55 1.70 -3.52
N ALA A 54 -1.72 2.73 -3.75
CA ALA A 54 -0.58 2.62 -4.66
C ALA A 54 0.46 1.59 -4.16
N ALA A 55 0.48 1.33 -2.86
CA ALA A 55 1.21 0.23 -2.26
C ALA A 55 0.60 -1.14 -2.59
N ALA A 56 -0.65 -1.27 -3.01
CA ALA A 56 -1.26 -2.56 -3.34
C ALA A 56 -1.29 -2.84 -4.84
N LEU A 57 -1.67 -1.83 -5.61
CA LEU A 57 -2.03 -1.94 -7.01
C LEU A 57 -0.85 -1.65 -7.94
N PRO A 58 -0.89 -2.16 -9.19
CA PRO A 58 0.14 -1.90 -10.19
C PRO A 58 0.22 -0.42 -10.60
N MET A 59 -0.82 0.37 -10.28
CA MET A 59 -0.98 1.75 -10.75
C MET A 59 -1.09 1.88 -12.27
N GLU A 60 -1.40 0.78 -12.96
CA GLU A 60 -1.56 0.67 -14.41
C GLU A 60 -2.96 0.12 -14.72
N PRO A 61 -3.93 0.99 -15.09
CA PRO A 61 -5.32 0.61 -15.37
C PRO A 61 -5.46 -0.53 -16.39
N GLU A 62 -4.51 -0.67 -17.30
CA GLU A 62 -4.46 -1.71 -18.34
C GLU A 62 -4.26 -3.13 -17.77
N LEU A 63 -3.76 -3.23 -16.54
CA LEU A 63 -3.51 -4.52 -15.89
C LEU A 63 -4.64 -4.92 -14.94
N GLN A 64 -5.57 -4.02 -14.60
CA GLN A 64 -6.57 -4.26 -13.57
C GLN A 64 -8.00 -4.18 -14.10
N SER A 65 -8.88 -4.96 -13.49
CA SER A 65 -10.31 -5.02 -13.81
C SER A 65 -11.10 -5.28 -12.54
N ASN A 66 -12.39 -4.98 -12.54
CA ASN A 66 -13.29 -5.19 -11.40
C ASN A 66 -12.70 -4.65 -10.08
N VAL A 67 -12.11 -3.46 -10.11
CA VAL A 67 -11.64 -2.79 -8.90
C VAL A 67 -12.85 -2.37 -8.09
N LEU A 68 -12.95 -2.85 -6.86
CA LEU A 68 -14.01 -2.55 -5.89
C LEU A 68 -13.38 -1.96 -4.64
N ARG A 69 -14.00 -0.96 -4.04
CA ARG A 69 -13.56 -0.36 -2.77
C ARG A 69 -14.72 -0.30 -1.78
N GLY A 70 -14.46 -0.54 -0.50
CA GLY A 70 -15.44 -0.21 0.53
C GLY A 70 -14.94 -0.54 1.92
N THR A 71 -15.87 -0.66 2.86
CA THR A 71 -15.56 -1.03 4.24
C THR A 71 -16.02 -2.45 4.53
N VAL A 72 -15.10 -3.28 5.02
CA VAL A 72 -15.41 -4.65 5.49
C VAL A 72 -14.77 -4.83 6.86
N GLY A 73 -15.54 -5.31 7.84
CA GLY A 73 -15.04 -5.53 9.21
C GLY A 73 -14.42 -4.29 9.87
N GLY A 74 -14.85 -3.08 9.49
CA GLY A 74 -14.30 -1.82 10.00
C GLY A 74 -13.02 -1.35 9.32
N ARG A 75 -12.52 -2.05 8.28
CA ARG A 75 -11.34 -1.65 7.51
C ARG A 75 -11.71 -1.16 6.11
N ASP A 76 -10.96 -0.16 5.61
CA ASP A 76 -10.98 0.23 4.19
C ASP A 76 -10.31 -0.90 3.41
N VAL A 77 -11.03 -1.46 2.44
CA VAL A 77 -10.56 -2.57 1.61
C VAL A 77 -10.73 -2.27 0.13
N VAL A 78 -9.82 -2.85 -0.66
CA VAL A 78 -9.86 -2.82 -2.12
C VAL A 78 -9.70 -4.23 -2.65
N LEU A 79 -10.58 -4.65 -3.55
CA LEU A 79 -10.52 -5.92 -4.26
C LEU A 79 -10.37 -5.65 -5.76
N TRP A 80 -9.61 -6.47 -6.47
CA TRP A 80 -9.44 -6.32 -7.92
C TRP A 80 -9.04 -7.63 -8.59
N HIS A 81 -9.37 -7.73 -9.88
CA HIS A 81 -8.74 -8.68 -10.78
C HIS A 81 -7.49 -8.04 -11.40
N TRP A 82 -6.41 -8.82 -11.44
CA TRP A 82 -5.11 -8.38 -11.93
C TRP A 82 -4.58 -9.34 -12.97
N ARG A 83 -4.23 -8.82 -14.15
CA ARG A 83 -3.26 -9.46 -15.02
C ARG A 83 -1.87 -9.30 -14.40
N PHE A 84 -1.58 -10.15 -13.42
CA PHE A 84 -0.39 -10.08 -12.59
C PHE A 84 0.87 -10.26 -13.44
N PRO A 85 1.80 -9.27 -13.45
CA PRO A 85 3.04 -9.36 -14.20
C PRO A 85 4.00 -10.31 -13.48
N TRP A 86 4.07 -11.54 -13.99
CA TRP A 86 4.97 -12.55 -13.50
C TRP A 86 6.32 -12.46 -14.23
N PRO A 87 7.48 -12.39 -13.53
CA PRO A 87 8.78 -12.24 -14.19
C PRO A 87 9.05 -13.33 -15.24
N LEU A 88 9.66 -12.96 -16.35
CA LEU A 88 9.99 -13.83 -17.49
C LEU A 88 11.48 -13.71 -17.81
N ASP A 89 12.15 -14.86 -17.92
CA ASP A 89 13.52 -14.99 -18.41
C ASP A 89 13.56 -15.79 -19.73
N GLY A 90 14.77 -16.16 -20.17
CA GLY A 90 14.99 -16.94 -21.39
C GLY A 90 14.42 -18.36 -21.34
N ASP A 91 14.26 -18.93 -20.15
CA ASP A 91 13.74 -20.29 -19.93
C ASP A 91 12.22 -20.31 -19.68
N GLY A 92 11.63 -19.14 -19.36
CA GLY A 92 10.19 -18.97 -19.22
C GLY A 92 9.80 -18.16 -17.98
N PRO A 93 8.58 -18.34 -17.46
CA PRO A 93 8.15 -17.67 -16.23
C PRO A 93 9.04 -18.11 -15.06
N VAL A 94 9.55 -17.13 -14.30
CA VAL A 94 10.57 -17.36 -13.27
C VAL A 94 9.99 -18.05 -12.04
N GLY A 95 10.74 -19.03 -11.54
CA GLY A 95 10.59 -19.59 -10.20
C GLY A 95 9.91 -20.97 -10.15
N PRO A 96 9.76 -21.54 -8.94
CA PRO A 96 9.49 -22.98 -8.77
C PRO A 96 8.02 -23.39 -8.95
N TRP A 97 7.21 -22.60 -9.66
CA TRP A 97 5.79 -22.87 -9.86
C TRP A 97 5.54 -23.67 -11.14
N THR A 98 4.46 -24.45 -11.16
CA THR A 98 3.99 -25.09 -12.38
C THR A 98 3.11 -24.12 -13.16
N PHE A 99 3.50 -23.85 -14.42
CA PHE A 99 2.75 -22.98 -15.31
C PHE A 99 2.03 -23.75 -16.40
N TYR A 100 0.84 -23.29 -16.76
CA TYR A 100 -0.03 -23.88 -17.77
C TYR A 100 -0.35 -22.88 -18.88
N GLY A 101 -0.47 -23.38 -20.11
CA GLY A 101 -0.85 -22.56 -21.27
C GLY A 101 0.13 -21.42 -21.57
N VAL A 102 1.41 -21.60 -21.24
CA VAL A 102 2.46 -20.61 -21.42
C VAL A 102 2.59 -20.25 -22.90
N VAL A 103 2.47 -18.96 -23.20
CA VAL A 103 2.83 -18.39 -24.50
C VAL A 103 3.62 -17.13 -24.22
N SER A 104 4.92 -17.14 -24.53
CA SER A 104 5.82 -16.02 -24.31
C SER A 104 6.69 -15.77 -25.54
N ARG A 105 7.16 -14.53 -25.66
CA ARG A 105 8.20 -14.12 -26.61
C ARG A 105 9.27 -13.38 -25.84
N TYR A 106 10.19 -14.12 -25.21
CA TYR A 106 11.36 -13.51 -24.59
C TYR A 106 12.18 -12.80 -25.68
N ARG A 107 12.44 -11.51 -25.50
CA ARG A 107 13.37 -10.78 -26.36
C ARG A 107 14.72 -10.74 -25.66
N SER A 108 15.67 -11.53 -26.14
CA SER A 108 17.08 -11.30 -25.86
C SER A 108 17.51 -10.07 -26.66
N SER A 109 17.85 -8.96 -26.00
CA SER A 109 18.35 -7.79 -26.72
C SER A 109 19.87 -7.93 -26.90
N VAL A 110 20.38 -7.83 -28.13
CA VAL A 110 21.84 -7.73 -28.39
C VAL A 110 22.40 -6.43 -27.75
N SER A 111 21.54 -5.44 -27.50
CA SER A 111 21.87 -4.22 -26.77
C SER A 111 22.15 -4.40 -25.28
N SER A 112 21.60 -5.42 -24.59
CA SER A 112 21.86 -5.61 -23.15
C SER A 112 23.31 -6.00 -22.87
N TRP A 113 24.03 -6.50 -23.88
CA TRP A 113 25.49 -6.71 -23.84
C TRP A 113 26.28 -5.40 -23.82
N PHE A 114 25.70 -4.29 -24.30
CA PHE A 114 26.35 -2.97 -24.38
C PHE A 114 25.83 -1.98 -23.32
N THR A 115 24.60 -2.13 -22.83
CA THR A 115 23.97 -1.18 -21.89
C THR A 115 23.80 -1.72 -20.47
N GLY A 116 23.95 -3.03 -20.24
CA GLY A 116 23.75 -3.65 -18.93
C GLY A 116 22.31 -3.60 -18.39
N ASP A 117 21.36 -3.09 -19.17
CA ASP A 117 19.93 -3.09 -18.87
C ASP A 117 19.28 -4.28 -19.59
N ASP A 118 19.24 -5.44 -18.93
CA ASP A 118 18.22 -6.44 -19.28
C ASP A 118 16.87 -5.86 -18.81
N GLU A 119 16.06 -5.38 -19.76
CA GLU A 119 14.71 -4.93 -19.44
C GLU A 119 13.94 -6.10 -18.82
N GLU A 120 13.55 -5.97 -17.54
CA GLU A 120 12.67 -6.94 -16.88
C GLU A 120 11.41 -7.14 -17.74
N GLN A 121 11.24 -8.37 -18.23
CA GLN A 121 10.10 -8.81 -19.02
C GLN A 121 9.15 -9.65 -18.16
N TYR A 122 7.88 -9.72 -18.55
CA TYR A 122 6.87 -10.43 -17.77
C TYR A 122 5.90 -11.22 -18.65
N VAL A 123 5.24 -12.23 -18.07
CA VAL A 123 3.99 -12.80 -18.59
C VAL A 123 2.82 -12.36 -17.72
N GLY A 124 1.64 -12.20 -18.32
CA GLY A 124 0.43 -11.93 -17.54
C GLY A 124 -0.15 -13.22 -16.96
N VAL A 125 -0.39 -13.25 -15.65
CA VAL A 125 -1.02 -14.35 -14.93
C VAL A 125 -2.35 -13.89 -14.31
N PRO A 126 -3.46 -14.61 -14.51
CA PRO A 126 -4.73 -14.29 -13.84
C PRO A 126 -4.59 -14.34 -12.32
N CYS A 127 -4.99 -13.27 -11.65
CA CYS A 127 -4.88 -13.13 -10.21
C CYS A 127 -6.03 -12.30 -9.67
N THR A 128 -6.47 -12.62 -8.46
CA THR A 128 -7.37 -11.79 -7.67
C THR A 128 -6.59 -11.26 -6.48
N GLY A 129 -6.58 -9.94 -6.34
CA GLY A 129 -5.97 -9.23 -5.23
C GLY A 129 -7.03 -8.67 -4.29
N VAL A 130 -6.69 -8.61 -3.00
CA VAL A 130 -7.42 -7.83 -2.02
C VAL A 130 -6.41 -7.13 -1.11
N ALA A 131 -6.68 -5.90 -0.72
CA ALA A 131 -5.80 -5.13 0.14
C ALA A 131 -6.59 -4.39 1.20
N THR A 132 -5.96 -4.18 2.36
CA THR A 132 -6.50 -3.35 3.44
C THR A 132 -5.43 -2.39 3.91
N LEU A 133 -5.86 -1.20 4.33
CA LEU A 133 -4.98 -0.29 5.07
C LEU A 133 -4.73 -0.87 6.46
N THR A 134 -3.48 -0.80 6.89
CA THR A 134 -2.99 -1.26 8.21
C THR A 134 -1.89 -0.29 8.68
N PRO A 135 -2.22 1.00 8.92
CA PRO A 135 -1.26 1.99 9.40
C PRO A 135 -0.61 1.58 10.75
N GLU A 136 -1.28 0.74 11.52
CA GLU A 136 -0.81 0.25 12.83
C GLU A 136 0.48 -0.56 12.71
N ALA A 137 0.76 -1.12 11.53
CA ALA A 137 1.99 -1.84 11.21
C ALA A 137 3.07 -0.94 10.58
N GLY A 138 2.87 0.39 10.53
CA GLY A 138 3.72 1.35 9.79
C GLY A 138 5.21 1.35 10.15
N LEU A 139 5.58 0.79 11.31
CA LEU A 139 6.96 0.61 11.76
C LEU A 139 7.64 -0.65 11.23
N LEU A 140 6.89 -1.60 10.66
CA LEU A 140 7.47 -2.81 10.08
C LEU A 140 8.13 -2.52 8.72
N PRO A 141 9.27 -3.18 8.41
CA PRO A 141 9.77 -3.24 7.04
C PRO A 141 8.80 -4.01 6.14
N ALA A 142 8.95 -3.84 4.83
CA ALA A 142 8.19 -4.63 3.88
C ALA A 142 8.56 -6.11 3.99
N PHE A 143 7.55 -6.97 3.84
CA PHE A 143 7.74 -8.42 3.83
C PHE A 143 6.69 -9.11 2.96
N THR A 144 6.98 -10.36 2.60
CA THR A 144 6.07 -11.25 1.90
C THR A 144 6.03 -12.61 2.58
N VAL A 145 4.86 -13.23 2.58
CA VAL A 145 4.66 -14.64 2.92
C VAL A 145 4.08 -15.30 1.70
N ARG A 146 4.78 -16.28 1.14
CA ARG A 146 4.31 -17.05 -0.01
C ARG A 146 3.98 -18.48 0.40
N CYS A 147 2.86 -18.99 -0.11
CA CYS A 147 2.47 -20.39 0.01
C CYS A 147 1.79 -20.89 -1.27
N GLY A 148 1.73 -22.21 -1.42
CA GLY A 148 1.15 -22.90 -2.58
C GLY A 148 2.04 -24.03 -3.10
N ALA A 149 1.49 -24.85 -4.00
CA ALA A 149 2.21 -25.97 -4.61
C ALA A 149 3.36 -25.44 -5.49
N GLY A 150 4.60 -25.54 -4.99
CA GLY A 150 5.81 -25.10 -5.71
C GLY A 150 6.71 -24.15 -4.94
N THR A 151 6.35 -23.65 -3.76
CA THR A 151 7.23 -22.73 -3.01
C THR A 151 8.46 -23.44 -2.46
N ARG A 152 9.62 -23.38 -3.14
CA ARG A 152 10.88 -23.92 -2.60
C ARG A 152 12.14 -23.04 -2.68
N THR A 153 12.08 -21.86 -3.28
CA THR A 153 13.22 -20.93 -3.22
C THR A 153 13.00 -19.89 -2.13
N ALA A 154 13.25 -20.32 -0.88
CA ALA A 154 13.36 -19.42 0.25
C ALA A 154 14.63 -18.55 0.11
N SER A 155 14.53 -17.26 0.36
CA SER A 155 15.73 -16.42 0.55
C SER A 155 16.53 -16.95 1.74
N ARG A 156 17.83 -16.63 1.84
CA ARG A 156 18.64 -17.02 3.02
C ARG A 156 18.10 -16.47 4.36
N ARG A 157 17.22 -15.47 4.31
CA ARG A 157 16.64 -14.79 5.48
C ARG A 157 15.23 -15.28 5.81
N ALA A 158 14.73 -16.24 5.05
CA ALA A 158 13.34 -16.56 5.07
C ALA A 158 12.99 -17.46 6.25
N VAL A 159 11.94 -17.12 6.99
CA VAL A 159 11.55 -17.81 8.21
C VAL A 159 10.33 -18.69 7.94
N PRO A 160 10.36 -20.00 8.26
CA PRO A 160 9.19 -20.85 8.15
C PRO A 160 8.04 -20.36 9.04
N LEU A 161 6.84 -20.26 8.49
CA LEU A 161 5.61 -19.95 9.22
C LEU A 161 4.75 -21.20 9.40
N GLY A 162 4.91 -21.85 10.56
CA GLY A 162 4.18 -23.06 10.92
C GLY A 162 4.50 -24.25 10.02
N SER A 163 3.58 -25.22 9.96
CA SER A 163 3.77 -26.50 9.24
C SER A 163 3.37 -26.48 7.76
N THR A 164 2.97 -25.33 7.22
CA THR A 164 2.40 -25.22 5.86
C THR A 164 3.44 -25.18 4.74
N GLY A 165 4.74 -25.11 5.10
CA GLY A 165 5.80 -24.78 4.14
C GLY A 165 5.79 -23.31 3.70
N ALA A 166 4.95 -22.46 4.31
CA ALA A 166 4.96 -21.03 4.07
C ALA A 166 6.23 -20.39 4.62
N VAL A 167 6.71 -19.39 3.90
CA VAL A 167 8.00 -18.75 4.17
C VAL A 167 7.80 -17.25 4.20
N LEU A 168 8.21 -16.61 5.31
CA LEU A 168 8.26 -15.15 5.46
C LEU A 168 9.61 -14.63 4.98
N ASP A 169 9.59 -13.71 4.02
CA ASP A 169 10.77 -13.02 3.49
C ASP A 169 10.59 -11.51 3.69
N ALA A 170 11.44 -10.91 4.53
CA ALA A 170 11.41 -9.50 4.87
C ALA A 170 12.66 -8.78 4.32
N GLU A 171 12.48 -7.55 3.85
CA GLU A 171 13.60 -6.75 3.31
C GLU A 171 14.66 -6.46 4.39
N ARG A 172 14.23 -6.40 5.65
CA ARG A 172 15.06 -6.20 6.85
C ARG A 172 14.56 -7.09 8.00
N PRO A 173 15.39 -7.33 9.02
CA PRO A 173 14.94 -8.02 10.24
C PRO A 173 13.69 -7.36 10.80
N LEU A 174 12.69 -8.18 11.14
CA LEU A 174 11.50 -7.73 11.85
C LEU A 174 11.85 -7.51 13.33
N PRO A 175 11.14 -6.59 14.02
CA PRO A 175 11.32 -6.40 15.46
C PRO A 175 11.09 -7.68 16.27
N ASP A 176 11.75 -7.79 17.42
CA ASP A 176 11.67 -8.96 18.29
C ASP A 176 10.21 -9.31 18.65
N GLY A 177 9.91 -10.61 18.67
CA GLY A 177 8.58 -11.14 18.98
C GLY A 177 7.53 -11.00 17.86
N VAL A 178 7.75 -10.13 16.85
CA VAL A 178 6.79 -9.96 15.75
C VAL A 178 6.68 -11.23 14.92
N VAL A 179 7.81 -11.86 14.56
CA VAL A 179 7.80 -13.11 13.77
C VAL A 179 7.01 -14.21 14.48
N ASP A 180 7.25 -14.40 15.78
CA ASP A 180 6.54 -15.38 16.59
C ASP A 180 5.03 -15.08 16.67
N ALA A 181 4.68 -13.81 16.87
CA ALA A 181 3.28 -13.37 16.89
C ALA A 181 2.58 -13.64 15.54
N LEU A 182 3.25 -13.40 14.42
CA LEU A 182 2.71 -13.68 13.08
C LEU A 182 2.62 -15.19 12.82
N ALA A 183 3.62 -15.97 13.24
CA ALA A 183 3.69 -17.41 13.01
C ALA A 183 2.68 -18.22 13.84
N ARG A 184 2.34 -17.75 15.05
CA ARG A 184 1.43 -18.44 15.98
C ARG A 184 0.05 -17.79 16.07
N GLY A 185 -0.07 -16.55 15.61
CA GLY A 185 -1.30 -15.75 15.70
C GLY A 185 -2.28 -15.94 14.54
N PRO A 186 -3.28 -15.06 14.42
CA PRO A 186 -4.35 -15.18 13.43
C PRO A 186 -3.87 -15.15 11.97
N LEU A 187 -2.73 -14.49 11.68
CA LEU A 187 -2.16 -14.49 10.32
C LEU A 187 -1.81 -15.91 9.85
N ALA A 188 -1.39 -16.80 10.74
CA ALA A 188 -1.13 -18.20 10.38
C ALA A 188 -2.38 -18.92 9.88
N ALA A 189 -3.58 -18.54 10.34
CA ALA A 189 -4.83 -19.09 9.83
C ALA A 189 -5.12 -18.60 8.40
N VAL A 190 -4.87 -17.32 8.12
CA VAL A 190 -4.96 -16.74 6.76
C VAL A 190 -4.02 -17.47 5.81
N VAL A 191 -2.76 -17.66 6.21
CA VAL A 191 -1.74 -18.37 5.42
C VAL A 191 -2.13 -19.84 5.19
N ARG A 192 -2.64 -20.54 6.22
CA ARG A 192 -3.15 -21.93 6.09
C ARG A 192 -4.31 -22.03 5.11
N ALA A 193 -5.27 -21.09 5.17
CA ALA A 193 -6.40 -21.07 4.25
C ALA A 193 -5.93 -20.80 2.81
N GLY A 194 -5.01 -19.84 2.64
CA GLY A 194 -4.43 -19.47 1.36
C GLY A 194 -3.60 -20.57 0.71
N ALA A 195 -2.87 -21.38 1.50
CA ALA A 195 -2.00 -22.45 1.03
C ALA A 195 -2.71 -23.56 0.23
N ARG A 196 -4.05 -23.58 0.23
CA ARG A 196 -4.87 -24.48 -0.60
C ARG A 196 -4.89 -24.08 -2.08
N ASN A 197 -4.44 -22.88 -2.42
CA ASN A 197 -4.37 -22.38 -3.79
C ASN A 197 -3.01 -22.73 -4.44
N ALA A 198 -2.98 -22.79 -5.77
CA ALA A 198 -1.73 -22.99 -6.52
C ALA A 198 -0.73 -21.87 -6.23
N PHE A 199 -1.24 -20.64 -6.04
CA PHE A 199 -0.47 -19.50 -5.56
C PHE A 199 -1.29 -18.68 -4.58
N PHE A 200 -0.68 -18.37 -3.45
CA PHE A 200 -1.17 -17.40 -2.49
C PHE A 200 -0.01 -16.60 -1.90
N GLU A 201 -0.19 -15.29 -1.79
CA GLU A 201 0.79 -14.39 -1.20
C GLU A 201 0.09 -13.44 -0.23
N VAL A 202 0.70 -13.27 0.95
CA VAL A 202 0.48 -12.13 1.83
C VAL A 202 1.67 -11.20 1.67
N ALA A 203 1.45 -9.95 1.30
CA ALA A 203 2.50 -8.94 1.26
C ALA A 203 2.13 -7.79 2.21
N TYR A 204 3.12 -7.21 2.84
CA TYR A 204 2.98 -5.98 3.60
C TYR A 204 4.01 -4.97 3.10
N ARG A 205 3.56 -3.74 2.82
CA ARG A 205 4.43 -2.60 2.52
C ARG A 205 3.67 -1.29 2.70
N PHE A 206 4.37 -0.26 3.16
CA PHE A 206 3.85 1.11 3.31
C PHE A 206 2.49 1.20 4.01
N GLY A 207 2.30 0.50 5.14
CA GLY A 207 1.04 0.51 5.87
C GLY A 207 -0.12 -0.18 5.17
N THR A 208 0.15 -1.06 4.20
CA THR A 208 -0.88 -1.78 3.43
C THR A 208 -0.59 -3.27 3.42
N VAL A 209 -1.58 -4.07 3.81
CA VAL A 209 -1.58 -5.53 3.65
C VAL A 209 -2.25 -5.88 2.34
N VAL A 210 -1.66 -6.80 1.60
CA VAL A 210 -2.14 -7.26 0.30
C VAL A 210 -2.17 -8.78 0.29
N LEU A 211 -3.31 -9.37 -0.05
CA LEU A 211 -3.45 -10.78 -0.36
C LEU A 211 -3.60 -10.95 -1.87
N ARG A 212 -2.95 -11.96 -2.42
CA ARG A 212 -3.04 -12.31 -3.85
C ARG A 212 -3.24 -13.81 -3.97
N ARG A 213 -4.12 -14.22 -4.86
CA ARG A 213 -4.26 -15.63 -5.26
C ARG A 213 -4.40 -15.78 -6.76
N ASN A 214 -4.05 -16.95 -7.30
CA ASN A 214 -4.28 -17.23 -8.71
C ASN A 214 -5.78 -17.24 -9.06
N GLY A 215 -6.06 -16.93 -10.32
CA GLY A 215 -7.40 -16.95 -10.92
C GLY A 215 -8.16 -15.63 -10.79
N TYR A 216 -9.12 -15.40 -11.69
CA TYR A 216 -10.13 -14.35 -11.55
C TYR A 216 -11.32 -14.92 -10.79
N VAL A 217 -11.41 -14.63 -9.49
CA VAL A 217 -12.40 -15.22 -8.60
C VAL A 217 -13.74 -14.54 -8.82
N THR A 218 -14.78 -15.33 -9.13
CA THR A 218 -16.12 -14.81 -9.44
C THR A 218 -17.20 -15.30 -8.48
N GLY A 219 -16.95 -16.39 -7.75
CA GLY A 219 -17.88 -16.92 -6.76
C GLY A 219 -18.02 -16.00 -5.56
N GLU A 220 -19.24 -15.57 -5.23
CA GLU A 220 -19.49 -14.62 -4.12
C GLU A 220 -18.93 -15.12 -2.79
N HIS A 221 -19.07 -16.42 -2.48
CA HIS A 221 -18.54 -16.99 -1.24
C HIS A 221 -17.01 -16.87 -1.15
N ASP A 222 -16.31 -17.09 -2.26
CA ASP A 222 -14.85 -16.98 -2.32
C ASP A 222 -14.41 -15.52 -2.23
N LEU A 223 -15.13 -14.60 -2.88
CA LEU A 223 -14.89 -13.16 -2.81
C LEU A 223 -15.09 -12.63 -1.38
N ASP A 224 -16.22 -12.97 -0.75
CA ASP A 224 -16.51 -12.63 0.64
C ASP A 224 -15.44 -13.27 1.58
N GLY A 225 -14.97 -14.48 1.26
CA GLY A 225 -13.87 -15.14 1.94
C GLY A 225 -12.55 -14.37 1.87
N LEU A 226 -12.18 -13.89 0.68
CA LEU A 226 -10.97 -13.09 0.49
C LEU A 226 -11.03 -11.75 1.23
N LEU A 227 -12.19 -11.07 1.17
CA LEU A 227 -12.40 -9.81 1.90
C LEU A 227 -12.22 -10.02 3.41
N ARG A 228 -12.81 -11.07 3.99
CA ARG A 228 -12.61 -11.42 5.40
C ARG A 228 -11.15 -11.75 5.72
N MET A 229 -10.49 -12.55 4.88
CA MET A 229 -9.07 -12.88 5.07
C MET A 229 -8.17 -11.62 5.08
N ALA A 230 -8.48 -10.61 4.27
CA ALA A 230 -7.75 -9.35 4.25
C ALA A 230 -7.92 -8.58 5.57
N VAL A 231 -9.15 -8.54 6.09
CA VAL A 231 -9.44 -7.94 7.40
C VAL A 231 -8.68 -8.67 8.50
N ASP A 232 -8.78 -10.00 8.55
CA ASP A 232 -8.10 -10.84 9.54
C ASP A 232 -6.57 -10.64 9.49
N ALA A 233 -6.00 -10.52 8.28
CA ALA A 233 -4.58 -10.26 8.11
C ALA A 233 -4.20 -8.86 8.62
N GLY A 234 -4.98 -7.83 8.29
CA GLY A 234 -4.78 -6.47 8.80
C GLY A 234 -4.84 -6.41 10.33
N ASP A 235 -5.86 -7.03 10.93
CA ASP A 235 -6.04 -7.09 12.38
C ASP A 235 -4.92 -7.88 13.08
N ALA A 236 -4.47 -8.98 12.47
CA ALA A 236 -3.35 -9.76 12.99
C ALA A 236 -2.05 -8.94 13.01
N LEU A 237 -1.77 -8.19 11.94
CA LEU A 237 -0.60 -7.31 11.89
C LEU A 237 -0.72 -6.17 12.90
N ALA A 238 -1.87 -5.52 12.99
CA ALA A 238 -2.11 -4.45 13.96
C ALA A 238 -1.92 -4.95 15.41
N ALA A 239 -2.42 -6.14 15.73
CA ALA A 239 -2.24 -6.77 17.03
C ALA A 239 -0.76 -7.09 17.33
N ALA A 240 -0.04 -7.67 16.37
CA ALA A 240 1.38 -7.98 16.50
C ALA A 240 2.25 -6.73 16.68
N CYS A 241 1.83 -5.59 16.12
CA CYS A 241 2.55 -4.32 16.19
C CYS A 241 2.18 -3.46 17.40
N ARG A 242 1.14 -3.82 18.18
CA ARG A 242 0.72 -3.08 19.37
C ARG A 242 1.87 -2.78 20.34
N PRO A 243 2.82 -3.69 20.63
CA PRO A 243 3.95 -3.39 21.51
C PRO A 243 4.93 -2.35 20.96
N LEU A 244 4.88 -2.04 19.66
CA LEU A 244 5.71 -1.02 19.02
C LEU A 244 5.10 0.38 19.14
N ALA A 245 3.78 0.47 19.33
CA ALA A 245 3.09 1.75 19.47
C ALA A 245 3.46 2.46 20.79
N ARG A 246 3.54 3.78 20.74
CA ARG A 246 3.75 4.67 21.89
C ARG A 246 2.77 5.84 21.79
N PRO A 247 1.45 5.61 21.94
CA PRO A 247 0.45 6.65 21.72
C PRO A 247 0.71 7.91 22.55
N GLN A 248 0.60 9.08 21.92
CA GLN A 248 0.77 10.38 22.56
C GLN A 248 -0.35 11.34 22.12
N PRO A 249 -0.70 12.36 22.93
CA PRO A 249 -1.57 13.43 22.50
C PRO A 249 -1.07 14.08 21.20
N ALA A 250 -1.99 14.46 20.32
CA ALA A 250 -1.65 15.07 19.04
C ALA A 250 -0.89 16.39 19.23
N GLU A 251 -1.11 17.12 20.31
CA GLU A 251 -0.48 18.42 20.56
C GLU A 251 0.98 18.29 21.03
N GLN A 252 1.34 17.15 21.61
CA GLN A 252 2.63 16.91 22.23
C GLN A 252 3.75 16.94 21.16
N PRO A 253 4.82 17.74 21.34
CA PRO A 253 5.95 17.70 20.42
C PRO A 253 6.61 16.33 20.45
N LEU A 254 7.00 15.85 19.28
CA LEU A 254 7.76 14.62 19.13
C LEU A 254 9.27 14.90 19.08
N PRO A 255 10.11 13.89 19.37
CA PRO A 255 11.55 14.02 19.23
C PRO A 255 11.96 14.49 17.83
N PRO A 256 13.05 15.27 17.69
CA PRO A 256 13.62 15.57 16.38
C PRO A 256 14.13 14.28 15.71
N PRO A 257 14.35 14.28 14.38
CA PRO A 257 14.91 13.13 13.68
C PRO A 257 16.20 12.63 14.34
N GLY A 258 16.21 11.34 14.71
CA GLY A 258 17.34 10.72 15.41
C GLY A 258 18.58 10.51 14.53
N ALA A 259 19.68 10.09 15.14
CA ALA A 259 20.93 9.75 14.44
C ALA A 259 20.80 8.48 13.57
N GLN A 260 19.80 7.64 13.81
CA GLN A 260 19.55 6.47 13.00
C GLN A 260 18.90 6.90 11.67
N PRO A 261 19.52 6.59 10.51
CA PRO A 261 18.96 7.00 9.23
C PRO A 261 17.63 6.31 8.97
N LEU A 262 16.78 6.98 8.18
CA LEU A 262 15.59 6.36 7.61
C LEU A 262 15.98 5.14 6.76
N PRO A 263 15.08 4.14 6.63
CA PRO A 263 15.26 3.08 5.66
C PRO A 263 15.52 3.63 4.25
N PRO A 264 16.37 3.00 3.42
CA PRO A 264 16.75 3.53 2.10
C PRO A 264 15.55 3.88 1.20
N GLU A 265 14.46 3.12 1.28
CA GLU A 265 13.23 3.36 0.52
C GLU A 265 12.45 4.59 0.99
N LEU A 266 12.73 5.12 2.18
CA LEU A 266 12.12 6.35 2.72
C LEU A 266 13.05 7.56 2.65
N VAL A 267 14.33 7.39 2.28
CA VAL A 267 15.26 8.50 2.15
C VAL A 267 14.91 9.32 0.90
N PRO A 268 14.53 10.61 1.03
CA PRO A 268 14.24 11.43 -0.13
C PRO A 268 15.51 11.78 -0.93
N PRO A 269 15.42 11.93 -2.27
CA PRO A 269 16.50 12.50 -3.06
C PRO A 269 16.92 13.89 -2.56
N ALA A 270 18.19 14.27 -2.76
CA ALA A 270 18.75 15.52 -2.25
C ALA A 270 17.94 16.78 -2.62
N ALA A 271 17.43 16.85 -3.86
CA ALA A 271 16.58 17.96 -4.30
C ALA A 271 15.26 18.05 -3.50
N GLN A 272 14.64 16.91 -3.20
CA GLN A 272 13.42 16.86 -2.41
C GLN A 272 13.69 17.14 -0.93
N ALA A 273 14.81 16.67 -0.39
CA ALA A 273 15.27 17.03 0.95
C ALA A 273 15.53 18.54 1.08
N GLY A 274 16.13 19.17 0.06
CA GLY A 274 16.32 20.61 -0.01
C GLY A 274 15.00 21.38 -0.06
N ALA A 275 14.03 20.90 -0.85
CA ALA A 275 12.69 21.48 -0.88
C ALA A 275 11.98 21.40 0.48
N LEU A 276 12.10 20.27 1.18
CA LEU A 276 11.56 20.10 2.54
C LEU A 276 12.21 21.06 3.53
N ALA A 277 13.53 21.23 3.46
CA ALA A 277 14.25 22.19 4.31
C ALA A 277 13.83 23.64 4.03
N ALA A 278 13.66 24.00 2.75
CA ALA A 278 13.19 25.33 2.35
C ALA A 278 11.76 25.58 2.85
N LEU A 279 10.87 24.60 2.75
CA LEU A 279 9.50 24.67 3.26
C LEU A 279 9.47 24.84 4.79
N ALA A 280 10.28 24.06 5.50
CA ALA A 280 10.41 24.17 6.96
C ALA A 280 10.93 25.56 7.36
N ALA A 281 11.93 26.10 6.67
CA ALA A 281 12.45 27.44 6.93
C ALA A 281 11.41 28.53 6.64
N HIS A 282 10.70 28.44 5.52
CA HIS A 282 9.69 29.41 5.10
C HIS A 282 8.58 29.56 6.15
N PHE A 283 8.07 28.44 6.66
CA PHE A 283 7.01 28.43 7.68
C PHE A 283 7.52 28.30 9.13
N ARG A 284 8.84 28.37 9.35
CA ARG A 284 9.49 28.20 10.66
C ARG A 284 9.06 26.91 11.39
N LEU A 285 8.94 25.81 10.66
CA LEU A 285 8.52 24.52 11.19
C LEU A 285 9.70 23.77 11.80
N THR A 286 9.43 23.02 12.86
CA THR A 286 10.39 22.13 13.52
C THR A 286 10.24 20.71 12.97
N PRO A 287 11.31 20.10 12.44
CA PRO A 287 11.29 18.70 12.04
C PRO A 287 11.06 17.76 13.22
N GLU A 288 10.21 16.75 13.02
CA GLU A 288 9.97 15.66 13.96
C GLU A 288 10.36 14.31 13.34
N ASP A 289 10.73 13.34 14.17
CA ASP A 289 11.10 11.99 13.71
C ASP A 289 9.87 11.24 13.13
N PRO A 290 9.88 10.84 11.84
CA PRO A 290 8.78 10.10 11.22
C PRO A 290 8.46 8.75 11.89
N ARG A 291 9.45 8.10 12.52
CA ARG A 291 9.24 6.85 13.27
C ARG A 291 8.55 7.12 14.60
N ALA A 292 8.97 8.16 15.32
CA ALA A 292 8.29 8.59 16.54
C ALA A 292 6.85 9.02 16.26
N TYR A 293 6.62 9.71 15.14
CA TYR A 293 5.30 10.06 14.64
C TYR A 293 4.42 8.84 14.37
N THR A 294 4.95 7.84 13.66
CA THR A 294 4.21 6.60 13.37
C THR A 294 3.90 5.82 14.65
N ALA A 295 4.83 5.80 15.62
CA ALA A 295 4.61 5.16 16.92
C ALA A 295 3.57 5.90 17.78
N ALA A 296 3.56 7.24 17.73
CA ALA A 296 2.62 8.09 18.46
C ALA A 296 1.20 8.01 17.91
N PHE A 297 1.06 7.81 16.59
CA PHE A 297 -0.22 7.83 15.90
C PHE A 297 -0.41 6.56 15.05
N PRO A 298 -0.51 5.37 15.67
CA PRO A 298 -0.55 4.10 14.94
C PRO A 298 -1.82 3.96 14.08
N ALA A 299 -2.92 4.59 14.46
CA ALA A 299 -4.19 4.57 13.70
C ALA A 299 -4.33 5.77 12.75
N ASN A 300 -3.22 6.42 12.38
CA ASN A 300 -3.24 7.57 11.49
C ASN A 300 -3.90 7.22 10.14
N PRO A 301 -4.97 7.92 9.74
CA PRO A 301 -5.73 7.56 8.54
C PRO A 301 -5.05 7.96 7.23
N VAL A 302 -3.92 8.68 7.25
CA VAL A 302 -3.19 9.06 6.03
C VAL A 302 -2.52 7.82 5.42
N PRO A 303 -2.89 7.41 4.19
CA PRO A 303 -2.28 6.26 3.54
C PRO A 303 -0.76 6.39 3.36
N GLY A 304 -0.06 5.27 3.54
CA GLY A 304 1.39 5.18 3.37
C GLY A 304 2.19 5.38 4.66
N THR A 305 3.51 5.29 4.55
CA THR A 305 4.45 5.49 5.65
C THR A 305 5.00 6.92 5.62
N ALA A 306 5.03 7.59 6.77
CA ALA A 306 5.64 8.90 6.91
C ALA A 306 7.15 8.85 6.68
N PHE A 307 7.69 9.75 5.86
CA PHE A 307 9.13 9.93 5.66
C PHE A 307 9.63 11.33 6.04
N ALA A 308 8.71 12.29 6.24
CA ALA A 308 9.02 13.60 6.79
C ALA A 308 7.83 14.13 7.58
N VAL A 309 8.10 14.78 8.71
CA VAL A 309 7.07 15.40 9.56
C VAL A 309 7.60 16.74 10.05
N LEU A 310 6.82 17.79 9.84
CA LEU A 310 7.15 19.16 10.23
C LEU A 310 6.04 19.69 11.14
N ARG A 311 6.38 20.18 12.33
CA ARG A 311 5.42 20.76 13.29
C ARG A 311 5.58 22.28 13.39
N GLY A 312 4.48 23.02 13.43
CA GLY A 312 4.54 24.45 13.70
C GLY A 312 3.27 25.22 13.36
N ALA A 313 3.36 26.55 13.48
CA ALA A 313 2.27 27.49 13.22
C ALA A 313 2.13 27.76 11.71
N LEU A 314 1.34 26.92 11.05
CA LEU A 314 0.95 27.13 9.66
C LEU A 314 -0.15 28.21 9.55
N PRO A 315 -0.27 28.93 8.42
CA PRO A 315 -1.27 29.97 8.25
C PRO A 315 -2.70 29.50 8.58
N GLY A 316 -3.36 30.21 9.49
CA GLY A 316 -4.74 29.92 9.89
C GLY A 316 -4.93 28.66 10.75
N LEU A 317 -3.83 28.05 11.24
CA LEU A 317 -3.82 26.78 11.97
C LEU A 317 -3.06 26.90 13.31
N PRO A 318 -3.33 26.03 14.31
CA PRO A 318 -2.62 26.05 15.59
C PRO A 318 -1.11 25.79 15.48
N PRO A 319 -0.28 26.23 16.45
CA PRO A 319 1.16 25.98 16.47
C PRO A 319 1.55 24.51 16.65
N THR A 320 0.58 23.66 17.01
CA THR A 320 0.74 22.22 17.19
C THR A 320 0.48 21.42 15.91
N THR A 321 0.10 22.09 14.81
CA THR A 321 -0.22 21.42 13.54
C THR A 321 1.01 20.74 12.98
N ARG A 322 0.81 19.54 12.39
CA ARG A 322 1.84 18.87 11.62
C ARG A 322 1.52 18.89 10.13
N LEU A 323 2.54 19.12 9.34
CA LEU A 323 2.60 18.79 7.92
C LEU A 323 3.41 17.49 7.78
N ALA A 324 2.73 16.39 7.47
CA ALA A 324 3.34 15.07 7.33
C ALA A 324 3.33 14.62 5.87
N LEU A 325 4.47 14.14 5.39
CA LEU A 325 4.61 13.56 4.06
C LEU A 325 4.70 12.03 4.17
N HIS A 326 3.72 11.38 3.58
CA HIS A 326 3.58 9.93 3.52
C HIS A 326 3.89 9.42 2.11
N THR A 327 4.37 8.19 2.02
CA THR A 327 4.68 7.51 0.78
C THR A 327 4.06 6.12 0.72
N GLU A 328 3.57 5.76 -0.45
CA GLU A 328 3.00 4.44 -0.77
C GLU A 328 3.96 3.62 -1.68
N ALA A 329 5.12 4.19 -1.99
CA ALA A 329 6.18 3.60 -2.81
C ALA A 329 7.57 4.07 -2.33
N PRO A 330 8.67 3.42 -2.75
CA PRO A 330 10.02 3.89 -2.42
C PRO A 330 10.25 5.32 -2.92
N VAL A 331 10.50 6.26 -2.01
CA VAL A 331 10.68 7.70 -2.27
C VAL A 331 11.77 7.97 -3.33
N PRO A 332 12.93 7.29 -3.35
CA PRO A 332 13.93 7.50 -4.38
C PRO A 332 13.47 7.15 -5.81
N ARG A 333 12.45 6.30 -5.94
CA ARG A 333 12.01 5.75 -7.23
C ARG A 333 10.73 6.40 -7.72
N LEU A 334 9.76 6.61 -6.83
CA LEU A 334 8.42 7.09 -7.16
C LEU A 334 7.95 8.08 -6.10
N ASN A 335 7.43 9.22 -6.57
CA ASN A 335 6.92 10.27 -5.70
C ASN A 335 5.43 10.08 -5.38
N THR A 336 5.01 8.84 -5.10
CA THR A 336 3.61 8.48 -4.90
C THR A 336 3.25 8.42 -3.43
N GLY A 337 2.37 9.31 -2.99
CA GLY A 337 1.86 9.31 -1.63
C GLY A 337 1.09 10.60 -1.33
N ARG A 338 1.12 11.05 -0.08
CA ARG A 338 0.31 12.17 0.38
C ARG A 338 1.09 13.16 1.20
N THR A 339 0.69 14.41 1.09
CA THR A 339 1.07 15.46 2.03
C THR A 339 -0.17 15.82 2.81
N ALA A 340 -0.08 15.77 4.14
CA ALA A 340 -1.22 15.84 5.04
C ALA A 340 -1.01 16.89 6.13
N LEU A 341 -2.07 17.67 6.38
CA LEU A 341 -2.24 18.38 7.64
C LEU A 341 -2.80 17.41 8.66
N VAL A 342 -2.24 17.46 9.87
CA VAL A 342 -2.60 16.55 10.96
C VAL A 342 -2.81 17.38 12.21
N LEU A 343 -4.02 17.26 12.76
CA LEU A 343 -4.54 18.01 13.90
C LEU A 343 -5.21 17.04 14.88
N PRO A 344 -5.42 17.44 16.15
CA PRO A 344 -6.39 16.79 17.01
C PRO A 344 -7.78 16.77 16.35
N ALA A 345 -8.57 15.72 16.58
CA ALA A 345 -9.91 15.61 16.02
C ALA A 345 -10.88 16.70 16.50
N GLY A 346 -10.67 17.23 17.71
CA GLY A 346 -11.58 18.21 18.31
C GLY A 346 -13.01 17.68 18.41
N GLY A 347 -13.99 18.49 17.99
CA GLY A 347 -15.40 18.11 17.88
C GLY A 347 -15.78 17.44 16.55
N ALA A 348 -14.82 17.11 15.69
CA ALA A 348 -15.13 16.56 14.38
C ALA A 348 -15.68 15.14 14.44
N ALA A 349 -16.75 14.90 13.66
CA ALA A 349 -17.35 13.59 13.53
C ALA A 349 -16.37 12.61 12.83
N PRO A 350 -16.28 11.34 13.30
CA PRO A 350 -15.50 10.32 12.62
C PRO A 350 -15.94 10.13 11.17
N THR A 351 -14.97 9.97 10.26
CA THR A 351 -15.25 9.61 8.87
C THR A 351 -15.24 8.09 8.69
N PRO A 352 -15.84 7.55 7.61
CA PRO A 352 -15.62 6.15 7.23
C PRO A 352 -14.12 5.82 7.09
N PRO A 353 -13.72 4.55 7.30
CA PRO A 353 -12.35 4.10 7.04
C PRO A 353 -11.85 4.54 5.65
N GLY A 354 -10.59 4.97 5.60
CA GLY A 354 -10.00 5.62 4.44
C GLY A 354 -10.30 7.12 4.37
N GLY A 355 -11.47 7.58 4.80
CA GLY A 355 -11.87 8.99 4.75
C GLY A 355 -12.57 9.40 3.46
N VAL A 356 -13.11 10.61 3.46
CA VAL A 356 -13.98 11.17 2.42
C VAL A 356 -13.20 12.05 1.43
N ARG A 357 -13.57 11.99 0.16
CA ARG A 357 -13.05 12.91 -0.87
C ARG A 357 -13.70 14.28 -0.67
N LEU A 358 -12.91 15.35 -0.81
CA LEU A 358 -13.43 16.71 -0.88
C LEU A 358 -13.55 17.12 -2.35
N ASP A 359 -14.71 17.65 -2.72
CA ASP A 359 -15.00 18.14 -4.06
C ASP A 359 -14.45 19.55 -4.25
N VAL A 360 -13.14 19.64 -4.44
CA VAL A 360 -12.44 20.89 -4.76
C VAL A 360 -11.95 20.82 -6.22
N PRO A 361 -12.33 21.76 -7.10
CA PRO A 361 -11.94 21.74 -8.50
C PRO A 361 -10.42 21.63 -8.68
N GLY A 362 -9.97 20.70 -9.53
CA GLY A 362 -8.54 20.50 -9.81
C GLY A 362 -7.74 19.83 -8.68
N ALA A 363 -8.34 19.62 -7.51
CA ALA A 363 -7.68 19.07 -6.34
C ALA A 363 -8.14 17.65 -6.01
N ARG A 364 -7.21 16.82 -5.55
CA ARG A 364 -7.52 15.48 -5.02
C ARG A 364 -7.31 15.47 -3.51
N LEU A 365 -8.11 16.29 -2.83
CA LEU A 365 -8.10 16.39 -1.38
C LEU A 365 -8.90 15.25 -0.73
N ARG A 366 -8.43 14.79 0.42
CA ARG A 366 -9.09 13.80 1.24
C ARG A 366 -9.09 14.22 2.69
N LEU A 367 -10.26 14.16 3.31
CA LEU A 367 -10.47 14.37 4.73
C LEU A 367 -10.63 13.02 5.43
N ALA A 368 -9.95 12.80 6.54
CA ALA A 368 -10.19 11.66 7.39
C ALA A 368 -10.11 12.05 8.87
N VAL A 369 -11.10 11.61 9.65
CA VAL A 369 -11.17 11.77 11.09
C VAL A 369 -11.20 10.38 11.72
N HIS A 370 -10.09 9.98 12.32
CA HIS A 370 -9.92 8.64 12.88
C HIS A 370 -8.81 8.63 13.95
N GLY A 371 -8.93 7.75 14.96
CA GLY A 371 -7.88 7.60 15.97
C GLY A 371 -7.57 8.87 16.77
N GLY A 372 -8.55 9.76 16.95
CA GLY A 372 -8.36 11.06 17.62
C GLY A 372 -7.65 12.12 16.77
N LEU A 373 -7.40 11.84 15.49
CA LEU A 373 -6.79 12.76 14.54
C LEU A 373 -7.80 13.24 13.51
N TRP A 374 -7.69 14.52 13.18
CA TRP A 374 -8.24 15.09 11.95
C TRP A 374 -7.12 15.25 10.95
N THR A 375 -7.34 14.81 9.72
CA THR A 375 -6.36 14.90 8.65
C THR A 375 -6.99 15.39 7.36
N CYS A 376 -6.33 16.33 6.68
CA CYS A 376 -6.63 16.69 5.30
C CYS A 376 -5.38 16.45 4.48
N SER A 377 -5.50 15.81 3.31
CA SER A 377 -4.32 15.43 2.53
C SER A 377 -4.53 15.59 1.03
N VAL A 378 -3.45 15.99 0.37
CA VAL A 378 -3.36 16.12 -1.09
C VAL A 378 -2.50 15.00 -1.67
N LEU A 379 -2.90 14.47 -2.83
CA LEU A 379 -2.14 13.47 -3.56
C LEU A 379 -0.86 14.07 -4.16
N ARG A 380 0.26 13.39 -3.97
CA ARG A 380 1.57 13.69 -4.52
C ARG A 380 1.97 12.55 -5.45
N TRP A 381 2.37 12.90 -6.68
CA TRP A 381 2.66 11.91 -7.74
C TRP A 381 3.69 12.41 -8.77
N ARG A 382 3.88 13.73 -8.89
CA ARG A 382 4.90 14.32 -9.78
C ARG A 382 6.29 14.15 -9.15
N PRO A 383 7.35 13.85 -9.90
CA PRO A 383 8.70 13.72 -9.34
C PRO A 383 9.11 14.96 -8.53
N LEU A 384 9.74 14.74 -7.36
CA LEU A 384 10.30 15.78 -6.47
C LEU A 384 9.31 16.78 -5.84
N ASP A 385 8.05 16.78 -6.27
CA ASP A 385 6.97 17.60 -5.70
C ASP A 385 6.72 17.26 -4.22
N LEU A 386 6.26 18.23 -3.43
CA LEU A 386 5.80 18.07 -2.05
C LEU A 386 4.26 18.09 -1.96
N GLY A 387 3.57 18.08 -3.10
CA GLY A 387 2.13 18.28 -3.20
C GLY A 387 1.79 19.77 -3.18
N ASP A 388 0.53 20.10 -3.50
CA ASP A 388 0.03 21.46 -3.47
C ASP A 388 -0.20 21.92 -2.02
N VAL A 389 0.88 22.33 -1.36
CA VAL A 389 0.88 22.74 0.06
C VAL A 389 0.03 23.99 0.26
N ASP A 390 0.07 24.94 -0.68
CA ASP A 390 -0.69 26.18 -0.56
C ASP A 390 -2.20 25.90 -0.62
N LEU A 391 -2.65 25.06 -1.56
CA LEU A 391 -4.03 24.59 -1.62
C LEU A 391 -4.42 23.82 -0.36
N LEU A 392 -3.53 22.97 0.13
CA LEU A 392 -3.76 22.19 1.34
C LEU A 392 -3.94 23.10 2.57
N LEU A 393 -3.14 24.17 2.68
CA LEU A 393 -3.25 25.16 3.76
C LEU A 393 -4.55 25.96 3.67
N ALA A 394 -4.86 26.47 2.48
CA ALA A 394 -6.06 27.27 2.23
C ALA A 394 -7.34 26.48 2.56
N CYS A 395 -7.51 25.29 1.96
CA CYS A 395 -8.68 24.46 2.17
C CYS A 395 -8.68 23.76 3.54
N GLY A 396 -7.49 23.41 4.06
CA GLY A 396 -7.37 22.65 5.30
C GLY A 396 -7.85 23.42 6.52
N ALA A 397 -7.50 24.70 6.65
CA ALA A 397 -7.95 25.52 7.77
C ALA A 397 -9.47 25.76 7.75
N GLU A 398 -10.03 26.03 6.57
CA GLU A 398 -11.48 26.17 6.38
C GLU A 398 -12.20 24.87 6.74
N GLN A 399 -11.75 23.73 6.21
CA GLN A 399 -12.38 22.45 6.46
C GLN A 399 -12.28 22.04 7.92
N ALA A 400 -11.16 22.32 8.60
CA ALA A 400 -11.00 22.02 10.02
C ALA A 400 -12.01 22.76 10.89
N ARG A 401 -12.33 24.03 10.58
CA ARG A 401 -13.40 24.79 11.25
C ARG A 401 -14.78 24.25 10.89
N ALA A 402 -15.03 24.01 9.59
CA ALA A 402 -16.31 23.51 9.10
C ALA A 402 -16.70 22.17 9.72
N THR A 403 -15.72 21.31 10.01
CA THR A 403 -15.96 20.02 10.67
C THR A 403 -15.87 20.08 12.20
N GLY A 404 -15.51 21.22 12.80
CA GLY A 404 -15.38 21.35 14.26
C GLY A 404 -14.08 20.80 14.87
N ALA A 405 -13.06 20.53 14.05
CA ALA A 405 -11.72 20.19 14.56
C ALA A 405 -11.01 21.43 15.13
N LEU A 406 -11.34 22.62 14.60
CA LEU A 406 -10.95 23.91 15.13
C LEU A 406 -12.20 24.72 15.52
N PRO A 407 -12.09 25.64 16.50
CA PRO A 407 -13.15 26.60 16.77
C PRO A 407 -13.42 27.49 15.55
N ALA A 408 -14.67 27.92 15.42
CA ALA A 408 -15.17 28.74 14.32
C ALA A 408 -14.46 30.10 14.21
#